data_AF-A0A382Z880-F1
#
_entry.id   AF-A0A382Z880-F1
#
_cell.length_a   1.000
_cell.length_b   1.000
_cell.length_c   1.000
_cell.angle_alpha   90.00
_cell.angle_beta   90.00
_cell.angle_gamma   90.00
#
_symmetry.space_group_name_H-M   'P 1'
#
loop_
_entity.id
_entity.type
_entity.pdbx_description
1 polymer ?
#
loop_
_entity_poly.entity_id
_entity_poly.type
_entity_poly.pdbx_seq_one_letter_code
_entity_poly.pdbx_strand_id
1 'polypeptide(L)'
;SSSGIHAWHSPYYIRRVRVNKMEPIYQYLKFNHPELIVDDIYAPEDGVIEIPQKSPVGALTSKNEDSFMFLNRVRNATIHWVNPGHADGQNSHNVSATVYIKDNEWDEIGEWMWTNRYFYNGLACFPEKVTYEQSPFEACSKKQYDKVMMSLKTIDLSQIYEDEDNTDFANELACAGGACEI
;
A
#
# COMPACT_ATOMS: atom_id res chain seq x y z
N SER A 1 -7.66 -5.42 0.66
CA SER A 1 -7.70 -5.58 -0.81
C SER A 1 -6.28 -5.47 -1.35
N SER A 2 -6.00 -6.01 -2.53
CA SER A 2 -4.80 -5.61 -3.27
C SER A 2 -4.92 -4.15 -3.71
N SER A 3 -3.78 -3.49 -3.97
CA SER A 3 -3.78 -2.08 -4.36
C SER A 3 -4.00 -1.96 -5.86
N GLY A 4 -5.18 -1.48 -6.28
CA GLY A 4 -5.51 -1.29 -7.68
C GLY A 4 -5.36 -2.58 -8.49
N ILE A 5 -4.48 -2.56 -9.50
CA ILE A 5 -4.25 -3.68 -10.42
C ILE A 5 -3.15 -4.66 -9.94
N HIS A 6 -2.43 -4.31 -8.88
CA HIS A 6 -1.33 -5.12 -8.35
C HIS A 6 -1.83 -6.42 -7.72
N ALA A 7 -0.98 -7.45 -7.74
CA ALA A 7 -1.22 -8.66 -6.96
C ALA A 7 -1.20 -8.39 -5.45
N TRP A 8 -1.66 -9.35 -4.67
CA TRP A 8 -1.53 -9.29 -3.22
C TRP A 8 -0.05 -9.47 -2.81
N HIS A 9 0.34 -8.99 -1.63
CA HIS A 9 1.73 -9.14 -1.20
C HIS A 9 2.11 -10.61 -0.90
N SER A 10 1.24 -11.35 -0.21
CA SER A 10 1.50 -12.73 0.22
C SER A 10 0.18 -13.37 0.67
N PRO A 11 0.05 -14.71 0.77
CA PRO A 11 -1.16 -15.34 1.34
C PRO A 11 -1.48 -14.83 2.75
N TYR A 12 -0.44 -14.61 3.56
CA TYR A 12 -0.49 -14.00 4.89
C TYR A 12 0.65 -12.99 5.03
N TYR A 13 0.34 -11.81 5.56
CA TYR A 13 1.33 -10.75 5.78
C TYR A 13 0.87 -9.78 6.87
N ILE A 14 1.82 -9.06 7.45
CA ILE A 14 1.58 -7.94 8.34
C ILE A 14 1.64 -6.65 7.52
N ARG A 15 0.64 -5.78 7.69
CA ARG A 15 0.67 -4.40 7.19
C ARG A 15 1.00 -3.49 8.37
N ARG A 16 2.06 -2.71 8.24
CA ARG A 16 2.50 -1.75 9.24
C ARG A 16 1.92 -0.37 8.95
N VAL A 17 1.40 0.27 9.98
CA VAL A 17 0.95 1.66 9.94
C VAL A 17 1.72 2.43 11.01
N ARG A 18 2.44 3.47 10.60
CA ARG A 18 3.12 4.38 11.51
C ARG A 18 2.13 5.37 12.08
N VAL A 19 2.26 5.61 13.37
CA VAL A 19 1.40 6.52 14.12
C VAL A 19 2.24 7.20 15.19
N ASN A 20 1.98 8.49 15.44
CA ASN A 20 2.65 9.16 16.54
C ASN A 20 2.24 8.53 17.87
N LYS A 21 3.17 8.41 18.82
CA LYS A 21 2.87 7.82 20.13
C LYS A 21 1.83 8.61 20.91
N MET A 22 1.62 9.89 20.62
CA MET A 22 0.61 10.72 21.28
C MET A 22 -0.81 10.43 20.79
N GLU A 23 -0.97 9.74 19.67
CA GLU A 23 -2.29 9.45 19.11
C GLU A 23 -3.09 8.52 20.05
N PRO A 24 -4.39 8.80 20.29
CA PRO A 24 -5.24 8.01 21.19
C PRO A 24 -5.28 6.53 20.81
N ILE A 25 -5.31 6.23 19.51
CA ILE A 25 -5.30 4.86 19.01
C ILE A 25 -4.02 4.13 19.41
N TYR A 26 -2.87 4.80 19.39
CA TYR A 26 -1.62 4.19 19.80
C TYR A 26 -1.64 3.87 21.30
N GLN A 27 -2.08 4.81 22.13
CA GLN A 27 -2.17 4.62 23.58
C GLN A 27 -3.12 3.48 23.95
N TYR A 28 -4.32 3.49 23.35
CA TYR A 28 -5.31 2.43 23.54
C TYR A 28 -4.77 1.06 23.15
N LEU A 29 -4.16 0.93 21.97
CA LEU A 29 -3.62 -0.33 21.48
C LEU A 29 -2.41 -0.77 22.30
N LYS A 30 -1.52 0.14 22.70
CA LYS A 30 -0.37 -0.20 23.54
C LYS A 30 -0.78 -0.75 24.91
N PHE A 31 -1.87 -0.24 25.49
CA PHE A 31 -2.35 -0.69 26.79
C PHE A 31 -3.15 -2.01 26.71
N ASN A 32 -4.06 -2.12 25.73
CA ASN A 32 -5.01 -3.24 25.65
C ASN A 32 -4.56 -4.37 24.69
N HIS A 33 -3.76 -4.04 23.69
CA HIS A 33 -3.34 -4.92 22.58
C HIS A 33 -1.84 -4.76 22.25
N PRO A 34 -0.91 -4.85 23.22
CA PRO A 34 0.51 -4.58 23.01
C PRO A 34 1.16 -5.44 21.93
N GLU A 35 0.61 -6.63 21.63
CA GLU A 35 1.04 -7.51 20.55
C GLU A 35 0.81 -6.96 19.13
N LEU A 36 0.01 -5.90 19.00
CA LEU A 36 -0.19 -5.17 17.75
C LEU A 36 0.77 -3.99 17.60
N ILE A 37 1.58 -3.69 18.62
CA ILE A 37 2.44 -2.52 18.65
C ILE A 37 3.91 -2.94 18.64
N VAL A 38 4.68 -2.30 17.76
CA VAL A 38 6.15 -2.32 17.78
C VAL A 38 6.68 -0.89 17.73
N ASP A 39 7.86 -0.65 18.30
CA ASP A 39 8.48 0.67 18.20
C ASP A 39 8.92 0.94 16.75
N ASP A 40 8.84 2.21 16.33
CA ASP A 40 9.44 2.63 15.07
C ASP A 40 10.96 2.71 15.23
N ILE A 41 11.68 2.07 14.32
CA ILE A 41 13.15 2.04 14.33
C ILE A 41 13.77 3.30 13.71
N TYR A 42 12.97 4.10 13.01
CA TYR A 42 13.39 5.31 12.30
C TYR A 42 13.04 6.60 13.05
N ALA A 43 12.00 6.58 13.90
CA ALA A 43 11.51 7.76 14.63
C ALA A 43 11.12 7.39 16.07
N PRO A 44 11.86 7.83 17.11
CA PRO A 44 11.58 7.48 18.51
C PRO A 44 10.20 7.90 19.01
N GLU A 45 9.69 9.03 18.52
CA GLU A 45 8.38 9.61 18.82
C GLU A 45 7.20 8.83 18.21
N ASP A 46 7.48 7.94 17.26
CA ASP A 46 6.47 7.16 16.56
C ASP A 46 6.45 5.70 17.02
N GLY A 47 5.32 5.07 16.79
CA GLY A 47 5.15 3.64 16.92
C GLY A 47 4.49 3.06 15.69
N VAL A 48 4.48 1.73 15.63
CA VAL A 48 3.98 1.00 14.47
C VAL A 48 2.91 0.02 14.89
N ILE A 49 1.75 0.14 14.26
CA ILE A 49 0.63 -0.78 14.39
C ILE A 49 0.80 -1.90 13.35
N GLU A 50 0.88 -3.14 13.81
CA GLU A 50 0.96 -4.35 13.00
C GLU A 50 -0.43 -4.95 12.75
N ILE A 51 -0.95 -4.78 11.53
CA ILE A 51 -2.29 -5.24 11.14
C ILE A 51 -2.17 -6.52 10.31
N PRO A 52 -2.70 -7.66 10.78
CA PRO A 52 -2.62 -8.92 10.05
C PRO A 52 -3.55 -8.91 8.83
N GLN A 53 -3.01 -9.27 7.67
CA GLN A 53 -3.73 -9.34 6.40
C GLN A 53 -3.71 -10.77 5.85
N LYS A 54 -4.81 -11.16 5.23
CA LYS A 54 -4.96 -12.45 4.54
C LYS A 54 -5.50 -12.22 3.13
N SER A 55 -4.81 -12.78 2.15
CA SER A 55 -5.25 -12.76 0.76
C SER A 55 -6.39 -13.76 0.54
N PRO A 56 -7.32 -13.51 -0.40
CA PRO A 56 -8.34 -14.47 -0.79
C PRO A 56 -7.75 -15.81 -1.21
N VAL A 57 -8.51 -16.89 -1.02
CA VAL A 57 -8.09 -18.23 -1.45
C VAL A 57 -7.92 -18.23 -2.97
N GLY A 58 -6.76 -18.70 -3.44
CA GLY A 58 -6.42 -18.72 -4.88
C GLY A 58 -6.01 -17.36 -5.46
N ALA A 59 -5.85 -16.32 -4.62
CA ALA A 59 -5.40 -15.01 -5.09
C ALA A 59 -3.98 -15.07 -5.67
N LEU A 60 -3.74 -14.23 -6.69
CA LEU A 60 -2.39 -13.96 -7.17
C LEU A 60 -1.63 -13.09 -6.15
N THR A 61 -0.36 -13.39 -5.98
CA THR A 61 0.57 -12.74 -5.05
C THR A 61 1.85 -12.32 -5.76
N SER A 62 2.61 -11.39 -5.20
CA SER A 62 3.90 -10.99 -5.78
C SER A 62 4.90 -12.15 -5.89
N LYS A 63 4.73 -13.24 -5.12
CA LYS A 63 5.59 -14.44 -5.19
C LYS A 63 5.30 -15.35 -6.38
N ASN A 64 4.09 -15.31 -6.93
CA ASN A 64 3.66 -16.16 -8.05
C ASN A 64 3.24 -15.33 -9.27
N GLU A 65 3.73 -14.09 -9.33
CA GLU A 65 3.58 -13.17 -10.44
C GLU A 65 4.97 -12.79 -10.92
N ASP A 66 5.20 -12.85 -12.24
CA ASP A 66 6.36 -12.25 -12.86
C ASP A 66 6.00 -10.89 -13.51
N SER A 67 7.04 -10.14 -13.87
CA SER A 67 6.95 -8.81 -14.49
C SER A 67 6.08 -8.81 -15.75
N PHE A 68 6.17 -9.86 -16.58
CA PHE A 68 5.39 -9.97 -17.82
C PHE A 68 3.92 -10.28 -17.56
N MET A 69 3.60 -11.14 -16.59
CA MET A 69 2.24 -11.40 -16.14
C MET A 69 1.57 -10.11 -15.66
N PHE A 70 2.29 -9.30 -14.90
CA PHE A 70 1.80 -7.99 -14.44
C PHE A 70 1.58 -7.02 -15.61
N LEU A 71 2.58 -6.85 -16.48
CA LEU A 71 2.50 -5.98 -17.66
C LEU A 71 1.37 -6.38 -18.62
N ASN A 72 1.18 -7.68 -18.86
CA ASN A 72 0.06 -8.18 -19.65
C ASN A 72 -1.29 -7.91 -18.98
N ARG A 73 -1.37 -7.95 -17.64
CA ARG A 73 -2.60 -7.53 -16.93
C ARG A 73 -2.88 -6.04 -17.12
N VAL A 74 -1.87 -5.19 -17.03
CA VAL A 74 -2.00 -3.75 -17.30
C VAL A 74 -2.51 -3.51 -18.72
N ARG A 75 -1.90 -4.16 -19.72
CA ARG A 75 -2.36 -4.11 -21.11
C ARG A 75 -3.81 -4.57 -21.26
N ASN A 76 -4.19 -5.68 -20.62
CA ASN A 76 -5.56 -6.19 -20.69
C ASN A 76 -6.57 -5.23 -20.05
N ALA A 77 -6.23 -4.60 -18.92
CA ALA A 77 -7.05 -3.55 -18.33
C ALA A 77 -7.19 -2.35 -19.28
N THR A 78 -6.13 -1.95 -19.97
CA THR A 78 -6.24 -0.90 -20.99
C THR A 78 -7.21 -1.29 -22.11
N ILE A 79 -7.06 -2.50 -22.67
CA ILE A 79 -7.88 -2.98 -23.79
C ILE A 79 -9.36 -3.12 -23.41
N HIS A 80 -9.64 -3.67 -22.23
CA HIS A 80 -10.99 -4.09 -21.85
C HIS A 80 -11.72 -3.11 -20.92
N TRP A 81 -11.01 -2.15 -20.32
CA TRP A 81 -11.58 -1.19 -19.38
C TRP A 81 -11.34 0.25 -19.79
N VAL A 82 -10.08 0.64 -20.02
CA VAL A 82 -9.74 2.03 -20.35
C VAL A 82 -10.27 2.42 -21.72
N ASN A 83 -9.94 1.64 -22.75
CA ASN A 83 -10.31 1.97 -24.12
C ASN A 83 -11.83 2.00 -24.33
N PRO A 84 -12.63 1.02 -23.83
CA PRO A 84 -14.08 1.09 -23.95
C PRO A 84 -14.72 2.18 -23.08
N GLY A 85 -14.04 2.58 -21.99
CA GLY A 85 -14.48 3.67 -21.12
C GLY A 85 -14.09 5.06 -21.61
N HIS A 86 -13.29 5.15 -22.67
CA HIS A 86 -12.89 6.42 -23.28
C HIS A 86 -14.02 6.98 -24.14
N ALA A 87 -14.44 8.21 -23.87
CA ALA A 87 -15.52 8.86 -24.62
C ALA A 87 -15.00 9.63 -25.84
N ASP A 88 -14.17 10.64 -25.61
CA ASP A 88 -13.65 11.53 -26.66
C ASP A 88 -12.31 12.18 -26.25
N GLY A 89 -11.69 12.90 -27.19
CA GLY A 89 -10.41 13.56 -26.98
C GLY A 89 -9.18 12.68 -27.21
N GLN A 90 -8.01 13.32 -27.17
CA GLN A 90 -6.71 12.68 -27.47
C GLN A 90 -6.10 11.93 -26.27
N ASN A 91 -6.58 12.22 -25.06
CA ASN A 91 -6.03 11.67 -23.82
C ASN A 91 -6.99 10.64 -23.24
N SER A 92 -6.53 9.39 -23.14
CA SER A 92 -7.19 8.36 -22.35
C SER A 92 -6.67 8.36 -20.90
N HIS A 93 -7.42 7.74 -19.99
CA HIS A 93 -6.90 7.49 -18.63
C HIS A 93 -5.75 6.48 -18.64
N ASN A 94 -4.88 6.52 -17.63
CA ASN A 94 -3.81 5.54 -17.46
C ASN A 94 -4.16 4.51 -16.38
N VAL A 95 -3.66 3.30 -16.55
CA VAL A 95 -3.59 2.32 -15.45
C VAL A 95 -2.32 2.62 -14.65
N SER A 96 -2.47 3.17 -13.45
CA SER A 96 -1.31 3.43 -12.58
C SER A 96 -0.66 2.09 -12.18
N ALA A 97 0.60 1.90 -12.57
CA ALA A 97 1.30 0.63 -12.43
C ALA A 97 2.78 0.84 -12.12
N THR A 98 3.18 0.35 -10.94
CA THR A 98 4.58 0.21 -10.53
C THR A 98 5.11 -1.18 -10.90
N VAL A 99 6.06 -1.25 -11.82
CA VAL A 99 6.67 -2.50 -12.31
C VAL A 99 8.01 -2.70 -11.60
N TYR A 100 8.13 -3.79 -10.85
CA TYR A 100 9.41 -4.22 -10.29
C TYR A 100 10.10 -5.16 -11.27
N ILE A 101 11.34 -4.87 -11.65
CA ILE A 101 12.07 -5.56 -12.70
C ILE A 101 13.33 -6.20 -12.09
N LYS A 102 13.56 -7.47 -12.41
CA LYS A 102 14.79 -8.16 -12.00
C LYS A 102 15.97 -7.70 -12.84
N ASP A 103 17.17 -7.78 -12.28
CA ASP A 103 18.41 -7.33 -12.93
C ASP A 103 18.63 -7.94 -14.33
N ASN A 104 18.14 -9.17 -14.56
CA ASN A 104 18.28 -9.89 -15.82
C ASN A 104 17.05 -9.79 -16.76
N GLU A 105 16.02 -9.01 -16.41
CA GLU A 105 14.77 -8.90 -17.17
C GLU A 105 14.65 -7.55 -17.93
N TRP A 106 15.57 -6.60 -17.70
CA TRP A 106 15.46 -5.23 -18.22
C TRP A 106 15.33 -5.14 -19.76
N ASP A 107 16.16 -5.87 -20.50
CA ASP A 107 16.16 -5.82 -21.96
C ASP A 107 14.83 -6.35 -22.54
N GLU A 108 14.39 -7.51 -22.06
CA GLU A 108 13.15 -8.14 -22.51
C GLU A 108 11.91 -7.31 -22.13
N ILE A 109 11.92 -6.68 -20.96
CA ILE A 109 10.86 -5.77 -20.53
C ILE A 109 10.84 -4.50 -21.38
N GLY A 110 12.01 -3.97 -21.75
CA GLY A 110 12.13 -2.83 -22.67
C GLY A 110 11.53 -3.12 -24.04
N GLU A 111 11.82 -4.29 -24.61
CA GLU A 111 11.24 -4.74 -25.87
C GLU A 111 9.72 -4.95 -25.78
N TRP A 112 9.23 -5.52 -24.66
CA TRP A 112 7.80 -5.63 -24.41
C TRP A 112 7.14 -4.25 -24.38
N MET A 113 7.74 -3.29 -23.66
CA MET A 113 7.24 -1.92 -23.56
C MET A 113 7.16 -1.27 -24.95
N TRP A 114 8.23 -1.34 -25.73
CA TRP A 114 8.26 -0.80 -27.09
C TRP A 114 7.16 -1.39 -27.98
N THR A 115 7.01 -2.71 -27.95
CA THR A 115 6.01 -3.44 -28.73
C THR A 115 4.58 -3.08 -28.31
N ASN A 116 4.36 -2.83 -27.02
CA ASN A 116 3.04 -2.59 -26.43
C ASN A 116 2.77 -1.11 -26.11
N ARG A 117 3.57 -0.16 -26.63
CA ARG A 117 3.52 1.28 -26.33
C ARG A 117 2.17 1.98 -26.55
N TYR A 118 1.24 1.36 -27.27
CA TYR A 118 -0.13 1.88 -27.48
C TYR A 118 -1.15 1.33 -26.48
N PHE A 119 -0.72 0.51 -25.52
CA PHE A 119 -1.58 -0.12 -24.52
C PHE A 119 -1.30 0.34 -23.08
N TYR A 120 -0.55 1.42 -22.91
CA TYR A 120 -0.36 2.14 -21.65
C TYR A 120 0.04 3.59 -21.96
N ASN A 121 -0.21 4.51 -21.01
CA ASN A 121 0.21 5.91 -21.17
C ASN A 121 1.47 6.22 -20.35
N GLY A 122 1.66 5.53 -19.22
CA GLY A 122 2.86 5.64 -18.41
C GLY A 122 3.01 4.46 -17.44
N LEU A 123 4.25 4.05 -17.20
CA LEU A 123 4.65 3.01 -16.27
C LEU A 123 5.76 3.54 -15.35
N ALA A 124 5.74 3.16 -14.08
CA ALA A 124 6.81 3.47 -13.15
C ALA A 124 7.64 2.20 -12.91
N CYS A 125 8.90 2.20 -13.34
CA CYS A 125 9.75 1.01 -13.33
C CYS A 125 10.84 1.11 -12.27
N PHE A 126 10.96 0.10 -11.42
CA PHE A 126 11.95 0.04 -10.34
C PHE A 126 12.67 -1.30 -10.33
N PRO A 127 13.94 -1.35 -9.88
CA PRO A 127 14.58 -2.63 -9.58
C PRO A 127 13.84 -3.32 -8.41
N GLU A 128 13.76 -4.66 -8.45
CA GLU A 128 13.10 -5.47 -7.40
C GLU A 128 13.75 -5.31 -6.00
N LYS A 129 15.01 -4.88 -5.95
CA LYS A 129 15.81 -4.82 -4.72
C LYS A 129 15.53 -3.57 -3.90
N VAL A 130 14.51 -3.63 -3.03
CA VAL A 130 14.53 -2.81 -1.80
C VAL A 130 13.99 -3.62 -0.63
N THR A 131 14.88 -3.98 0.30
CA THR A 131 14.52 -4.54 1.60
C THR A 131 14.66 -3.45 2.65
N TYR A 132 13.54 -3.07 3.28
CA TYR A 132 13.55 -2.23 4.47
C TYR A 132 13.47 -3.10 5.70
N GLU A 133 14.21 -2.76 6.76
CA GLU A 133 14.18 -3.47 8.03
C GLU A 133 12.76 -3.50 8.63
N GLN A 134 12.05 -2.37 8.59
CA GLN A 134 10.65 -2.29 8.97
C GLN A 134 9.78 -2.00 7.73
N SER A 135 9.69 -2.99 6.85
CA SER A 135 8.91 -2.91 5.62
C SER A 135 7.41 -2.70 5.89
N PRO A 136 6.70 -1.86 5.11
CA PRO A 136 5.26 -1.62 5.26
C PRO A 136 4.40 -2.89 5.12
N PHE A 137 4.87 -3.84 4.32
CA PHE A 137 4.28 -5.16 4.17
C PHE A 137 5.35 -6.21 4.43
N GLU A 138 5.05 -7.16 5.32
CA GLU A 138 5.96 -8.25 5.65
C GLU A 138 5.22 -9.59 5.59
N ALA A 139 5.69 -10.50 4.73
CA ALA A 139 5.15 -11.84 4.65
C ALA A 139 5.32 -12.59 5.98
N CYS A 140 4.26 -13.23 6.46
CA CYS A 140 4.27 -13.93 7.74
C CYS A 140 3.69 -15.35 7.63
N SER A 141 3.90 -16.15 8.68
CA SER A 141 3.28 -17.48 8.77
C SER A 141 1.81 -17.39 9.14
N LYS A 142 1.01 -18.41 8.77
CA LYS A 142 -0.39 -18.53 9.21
C LYS A 142 -0.51 -18.48 10.74
N LYS A 143 0.44 -19.10 11.47
CA LYS A 143 0.46 -19.10 12.93
C LYS A 143 0.63 -17.68 13.49
N GLN A 144 1.53 -16.89 12.91
CA GLN A 144 1.74 -15.49 13.31
C GLN A 144 0.51 -14.66 12.98
N TYR A 145 -0.04 -14.79 11.77
CA TYR A 145 -1.30 -14.16 11.39
C TYR A 145 -2.43 -14.47 12.38
N ASP A 146 -2.65 -15.75 12.70
CA ASP A 146 -3.74 -16.18 13.59
C ASP A 146 -3.56 -15.59 15.01
N LYS A 147 -2.32 -15.54 15.52
CA LYS A 147 -2.01 -14.95 16.83
C LYS A 147 -2.39 -13.46 16.87
N VAL A 148 -1.91 -12.69 15.91
CA VAL A 148 -2.15 -11.24 15.84
C VAL A 148 -3.64 -10.95 15.55
N MET A 149 -4.28 -11.78 14.74
CA MET A 149 -5.71 -11.65 14.40
C MET A 149 -6.64 -11.89 15.59
N MET A 150 -6.25 -12.72 16.56
CA MET A 150 -7.02 -12.87 17.81
C MET A 150 -7.14 -11.54 18.56
N SER A 151 -6.03 -10.81 18.67
CA SER A 151 -6.00 -9.50 19.29
C SER A 151 -6.82 -8.47 18.53
N LEU A 152 -6.60 -8.39 17.21
CA LEU A 152 -7.26 -7.42 16.34
C LEU A 152 -8.79 -7.50 16.43
N LYS A 153 -9.34 -8.71 16.57
CA LYS A 153 -10.80 -8.93 16.68
C LYS A 153 -11.42 -8.46 17.99
N THR A 154 -10.59 -8.27 19.02
CA THR A 154 -11.04 -7.83 20.35
C THR A 154 -10.94 -6.32 20.55
N ILE A 155 -10.39 -5.60 19.57
CA ILE A 155 -10.35 -4.13 19.58
C ILE A 155 -11.78 -3.58 19.62
N ASP A 156 -12.01 -2.68 20.56
CA ASP A 156 -13.20 -1.85 20.62
C ASP A 156 -12.82 -0.40 20.34
N LEU A 157 -13.09 0.05 19.10
CA LEU A 157 -12.79 1.42 18.66
C LEU A 157 -13.60 2.47 19.42
N SER A 158 -14.70 2.11 20.09
CA SER A 158 -15.47 3.07 20.91
C SER A 158 -14.75 3.49 22.19
N GLN A 159 -13.73 2.73 22.60
CA GLN A 159 -12.89 3.02 23.74
C GLN A 159 -11.68 3.90 23.38
N ILE A 160 -11.56 4.32 22.12
CA ILE A 160 -10.54 5.25 21.66
C ILE A 160 -11.14 6.65 21.74
N TYR A 161 -10.68 7.44 22.70
CA TYR A 161 -11.12 8.82 22.89
C TYR A 161 -9.93 9.71 23.27
N GLU A 162 -10.03 10.98 22.92
CA GLU A 162 -9.06 12.01 23.27
C GLU A 162 -9.45 12.60 24.62
N ASP A 163 -8.58 12.45 25.63
CA ASP A 163 -8.76 13.10 26.93
C ASP A 163 -8.57 14.63 26.82
N GLU A 164 -7.64 15.07 25.96
CA GLU A 164 -7.26 16.46 25.76
C GLU A 164 -7.12 16.76 24.27
N ASP A 165 -7.76 17.84 23.81
CA ASP A 165 -7.60 18.38 22.46
C ASP A 165 -6.24 19.09 22.36
N ASN A 166 -5.28 18.41 21.73
CA ASN A 166 -3.94 18.92 21.48
C ASN A 166 -3.77 19.43 20.03
N THR A 167 -4.87 19.61 19.30
CA THR A 167 -4.85 20.09 17.91
C THR A 167 -4.53 21.58 17.87
N ASP A 168 -3.37 21.92 17.28
CA ASP A 168 -3.02 23.31 17.00
C ASP A 168 -3.57 23.74 15.63
N PHE A 169 -4.74 24.37 15.65
CA PHE A 169 -5.42 24.91 14.47
C PHE A 169 -4.56 25.88 13.64
N ALA A 170 -3.48 26.46 14.20
CA ALA A 170 -2.60 27.37 13.47
C ALA A 170 -1.83 26.67 12.33
N ASN A 171 -1.62 25.35 12.42
CA ASN A 171 -0.92 24.56 11.40
C ASN A 171 -1.86 23.93 10.36
N GLU A 172 -3.18 24.06 10.51
CA GLU A 172 -4.20 23.51 9.60
C GLU A 172 -4.87 24.57 8.69
N LEU A 173 -4.21 25.71 8.44
CA LEU A 173 -4.69 26.70 7.46
C LEU A 173 -4.45 26.21 6.02
N ALA A 174 -5.16 25.16 5.60
CA ALA A 174 -5.12 24.65 4.24
C ALA A 174 -5.80 25.57 3.20
N CYS A 175 -6.57 26.56 3.66
CA CYS A 175 -7.15 27.63 2.84
C CYS A 175 -7.63 28.79 3.74
N ALA A 176 -6.70 29.65 4.18
CA ALA A 176 -7.08 30.96 4.69
C ALA A 176 -7.61 31.78 3.51
N GLY A 177 -8.94 31.94 3.43
CA GLY A 177 -9.59 32.70 2.36
C GLY A 177 -8.99 34.10 2.22
N GLY A 178 -8.29 34.35 1.11
CA GLY A 178 -7.74 35.66 0.77
C GLY A 178 -6.21 35.77 0.68
N ALA A 179 -5.44 34.69 0.90
CA ALA A 179 -3.97 34.73 0.86
C ALA A 179 -3.30 33.96 -0.30
N CYS A 180 -4.07 33.35 -1.22
CA CYS A 180 -3.50 32.90 -2.49
C CYS A 180 -3.39 34.11 -3.43
N GLU A 181 -2.16 34.55 -3.68
CA GLU A 181 -1.86 35.25 -4.94
C GLU A 181 -2.18 34.27 -6.08
N ILE A 182 -2.95 34.74 -7.08
CA ILE A 182 -3.23 34.00 -8.31
C ILE A 182 -1.93 33.83 -9.09
#